data_AF-A0A359MS57-F1
#
_entry.id   AF-A0A359MS57-F1
#
_cell.length_a   1.000
_cell.length_b   1.000
_cell.length_c   1.000
_cell.angle_alpha   90.00
_cell.angle_beta   90.00
_cell.angle_gamma   90.00
#
_symmetry.space_group_name_H-M   'P 1'
#
loop_
_entity.id
_entity.type
_entity.pdbx_description
1 polymer ?
#
loop_
_entity_poly.entity_id
_entity_poly.type
_entity_poly.pdbx_seq_one_letter_code
_entity_poly.pdbx_strand_id
1 'polypeptide(L)' 'MNKKKQIIAENAIRTIAEREGVTIEYVRKQMQIAMINGLCSTDPKIKAFWNSIPREMDIPTPEELIMYVSGMIKKK' A
#
# COMPACT_ATOMS: atom_id res chain seq x y z
N MET A 1 10.08 -11.00 -4.11
CA MET A 1 8.88 -10.68 -3.31
C MET A 1 8.06 -11.95 -3.03
N ASN A 2 7.34 -12.09 -1.90
CA ASN A 2 6.55 -13.29 -1.62
C ASN A 2 5.26 -13.30 -2.47
N LYS A 3 5.22 -14.16 -3.51
CA LYS A 3 4.12 -14.27 -4.48
C LYS A 3 2.74 -14.46 -3.83
N LYS A 4 2.67 -15.18 -2.70
CA LYS A 4 1.41 -15.37 -1.95
C LYS A 4 0.93 -14.07 -1.30
N LYS A 5 1.84 -13.29 -0.70
CA LYS A 5 1.47 -12.00 -0.09
C LYS A 5 1.02 -10.98 -1.13
N GLN A 6 1.63 -11.02 -2.31
CA GLN A 6 1.24 -10.17 -3.43
C GLN A 6 -0.19 -10.46 -3.89
N ILE A 7 -0.55 -11.74 -4.10
CA ILE A 7 -1.92 -12.15 -4.44
C ILE A 7 -2.92 -11.71 -3.34
N ILE A 8 -2.55 -11.80 -2.07
CA ILE A 8 -3.41 -11.34 -0.97
C ILE A 8 -3.63 -9.82 -1.03
N ALA A 9 -2.58 -9.04 -1.31
CA ALA A 9 -2.68 -7.60 -1.44
C ALA A 9 -3.55 -7.19 -2.65
N GLU A 10 -3.36 -7.84 -3.80
CA GLU A 10 -4.20 -7.65 -4.99
C GLU A 10 -5.67 -7.98 -4.71
N ASN A 11 -5.92 -9.09 -4.00
CA ASN A 11 -7.28 -9.48 -3.60
C ASN A 11 -7.90 -8.46 -2.65
N ALA A 12 -7.14 -7.88 -1.72
CA ALA A 12 -7.65 -6.86 -0.80
C ALA A 12 -8.15 -5.61 -1.56
N ILE A 13 -7.39 -5.16 -2.57
CA ILE A 13 -7.79 -4.05 -3.43
C ILE A 13 -9.05 -4.40 -4.23
N ARG A 14 -9.11 -5.62 -4.79
CA ARG A 14 -10.31 -6.10 -5.50
C ARG A 14 -11.54 -6.13 -4.60
N THR A 15 -11.42 -6.63 -3.37
CA THR A 15 -12.53 -6.66 -2.41
C THR A 15 -13.04 -5.26 -2.07
N ILE A 16 -12.16 -4.26 -1.97
CA ILE A 16 -12.59 -2.86 -1.77
C ILE A 16 -13.33 -2.36 -3.01
N ALA A 17 -12.81 -2.62 -4.20
CA ALA A 17 -13.43 -2.21 -5.46
C ALA A 17 -14.86 -2.78 -5.59
N GLU A 18 -15.02 -4.08 -5.33
CA GLU A 18 -16.32 -4.77 -5.32
C GLU A 18 -17.28 -4.18 -4.27
N ARG A 19 -16.81 -3.97 -3.04
CA ARG A 19 -17.63 -3.42 -1.94
C ARG A 19 -18.14 -2.02 -2.22
N GLU A 20 -17.30 -1.17 -2.81
CA GLU A 20 -17.61 0.24 -3.06
C GLU A 20 -18.25 0.47 -4.45
N GLY A 21 -18.38 -0.56 -5.29
CA GLY A 21 -18.93 -0.44 -6.64
C GLY A 21 -18.06 0.40 -7.59
N VAL A 22 -16.74 0.35 -7.42
CA VAL A 22 -15.76 1.10 -8.23
C VAL A 22 -14.77 0.16 -8.92
N THR A 23 -13.95 0.68 -9.82
CA THR A 23 -12.92 -0.13 -10.49
C THR A 23 -11.70 -0.38 -9.60
N ILE A 24 -10.98 -1.46 -9.86
CA ILE A 24 -9.71 -1.78 -9.17
C ILE A 24 -8.69 -0.65 -9.40
N GLU A 25 -8.65 -0.11 -10.61
CA GLU A 25 -7.80 1.01 -11.01
C GLU A 25 -8.13 2.26 -10.21
N TYR A 26 -9.41 2.52 -9.94
CA TYR A 26 -9.83 3.65 -9.12
C TYR A 26 -9.31 3.51 -7.69
N VAL A 27 -9.43 2.33 -7.07
CA VAL A 27 -8.90 2.07 -5.72
C VAL A 27 -7.38 2.29 -5.69
N ARG A 28 -6.65 1.71 -6.64
CA ARG A 28 -5.19 1.91 -6.76
C ARG A 28 -4.84 3.39 -6.90
N LYS A 29 -5.58 4.13 -7.72
CA LYS A 29 -5.33 5.55 -7.95
C LYS A 29 -5.56 6.38 -6.68
N GLN A 30 -6.64 6.12 -5.94
CA GLN A 30 -6.91 6.81 -4.67
C GLN A 30 -5.83 6.49 -3.62
N MET A 31 -5.40 5.23 -3.54
CA MET A 31 -4.29 4.84 -2.69
C MET A 31 -3.01 5.59 -3.06
N GLN A 32 -2.64 5.62 -4.35
CA GLN A 32 -1.45 6.36 -4.82
C GLN A 32 -1.50 7.85 -4.46
N ILE A 33 -2.66 8.50 -4.59
CA ILE A 33 -2.84 9.90 -4.18
C ILE A 33 -2.56 10.06 -2.68
N ALA A 34 -3.14 9.21 -1.83
CA ALA A 34 -2.88 9.23 -0.39
C ALA A 34 -1.42 8.93 -0.04
N MET A 35 -0.77 8.02 -0.77
CA MET A 35 0.63 7.67 -0.60
C MET A 35 1.56 8.84 -0.95
N ILE A 36 1.28 9.57 -2.03
CA ILE A 36 2.05 10.75 -2.43
C ILE A 36 2.00 11.82 -1.34
N ASN A 37 0.82 12.07 -0.74
CA ASN A 37 0.71 13.00 0.38
C ASN A 37 1.60 12.59 1.57
N GLY A 38 1.69 11.29 1.85
CA GLY A 38 2.60 10.76 2.87
C GLY A 38 4.08 10.91 2.50
N LEU A 39 4.45 10.59 1.25
CA LEU A 39 5.82 10.68 0.74
C LEU A 39 6.34 12.12 0.68
N CYS A 40 5.47 13.09 0.39
CA CYS A 40 5.82 14.51 0.35
C CYS A 40 5.90 15.16 1.74
N SER A 41 5.62 14.41 2.82
CA SER A 41 5.70 14.95 4.18
C SER A 41 7.11 15.40 4.53
N THR A 42 7.23 16.54 5.22
CA THR A 42 8.49 17.06 5.76
C THR A 42 8.82 16.49 7.14
N ASP A 43 7.88 15.82 7.80
CA ASP A 43 8.08 15.22 9.12
C ASP A 43 9.11 14.07 9.05
N PRO A 44 10.21 14.13 9.82
CA PRO A 44 11.24 13.09 9.82
C PRO A 44 10.73 11.69 10.15
N LYS A 45 9.73 11.57 11.05
CA LYS A 45 9.15 10.27 11.43
C LYS A 45 8.34 9.67 10.28
N ILE A 46 7.58 10.51 9.58
CA ILE A 46 6.79 10.08 8.41
C ILE A 46 7.75 9.66 7.28
N LYS A 47 8.79 10.43 7.01
CA LYS A 47 9.84 10.06 6.04
C LYS A 47 10.50 8.73 6.39
N ALA A 48 10.87 8.53 7.65
CA ALA A 48 11.47 7.29 8.12
C ALA A 48 10.54 6.08 7.90
N PHE A 49 9.24 6.23 8.20
CA PHE A 49 8.24 5.20 7.91
C PHE A 49 8.23 4.86 6.42
N TRP A 50 8.07 5.83 5.53
CA TRP A 50 8.05 5.55 4.10
C TRP A 50 9.35 4.88 3.65
N ASN A 51 10.52 5.42 4.01
CA ASN A 51 11.81 4.84 3.65
C ASN A 51 12.01 3.40 4.14
N SER A 52 11.28 2.97 5.17
CA SER A 52 11.37 1.59 5.69
C SER A 52 10.58 0.56 4.88
N ILE A 53 9.71 0.99 3.95
CA ILE A 53 8.90 0.10 3.11
C ILE A 53 9.78 -0.50 2.00
N PRO A 54 9.97 -1.83 1.96
CA PRO A 54 10.67 -2.49 0.86
C PRO A 54 9.93 -2.27 -0.45
N ARG A 55 10.65 -1.83 -1.48
CA ARG A 55 10.09 -1.44 -2.78
C ARG A 55 11.07 -1.75 -3.90
N GLU A 56 10.55 -2.14 -5.06
CA GLU A 56 11.39 -2.37 -6.26
C GLU A 56 11.77 -1.06 -6.96
N MET A 57 10.89 -0.05 -6.92
CA MET A 57 11.05 1.26 -7.55
C MET A 57 11.10 2.38 -6.50
N ASP A 58 11.34 3.63 -6.92
CA ASP A 58 11.44 4.79 -6.01
C ASP A 58 10.19 5.00 -5.15
N ILE A 59 9.01 4.75 -5.72
CA ILE A 59 7.70 4.89 -5.08
C ILE A 59 7.13 3.49 -4.84
N PRO A 60 6.67 3.15 -3.64
CA PRO A 60 6.10 1.83 -3.40
C PRO A 60 4.74 1.73 -4.11
N THR A 61 4.40 0.53 -4.53
CA THR A 61 3.07 0.21 -5.04
C THR A 61 2.06 0.11 -3.89
N PRO A 62 0.75 0.28 -4.17
CA PRO A 62 -0.30 -0.01 -3.20
C PRO A 62 -0.18 -1.41 -2.58
N GLU A 63 0.20 -2.41 -3.38
CA GLU A 63 0.39 -3.78 -2.96
C GLU A 63 1.60 -3.95 -2.01
N GLU A 64 2.74 -3.32 -2.31
CA GLU A 64 3.92 -3.30 -1.42
C GLU A 64 3.59 -2.66 -0.07
N LEU A 65 2.84 -1.55 -0.08
CA LEU A 65 2.38 -0.90 1.14
C LEU A 65 1.49 -1.83 1.97
N ILE A 66 0.50 -2.48 1.37
CA ILE A 66 -0.38 -3.44 2.06
C ILE A 66 0.44 -4.58 2.67
N MET A 67 1.37 -5.16 1.90
CA MET A 67 2.22 -6.24 2.38
C MET A 67 3.11 -5.82 3.56
N TYR A 68 3.63 -4.60 3.53
CA TYR A 68 4.46 -4.07 4.62
C TYR A 68 3.62 -3.81 5.87
N VAL A 69 2.55 -3.02 5.76
CA VAL A 69 1.70 -2.63 6.90
C VAL A 69 1.03 -3.85 7.54
N SER A 70 0.58 -4.82 6.74
CA SER A 70 0.01 -6.08 7.28
C SER A 70 1.03 -6.88 8.11
N GLY A 71 2.32 -6.76 7.83
CA GLY A 71 3.39 -7.38 8.62
C GLY A 71 3.68 -6.68 9.95
N MET A 72 3.29 -5.41 10.10
CA MET A 72 3.48 -4.63 11.33
C MET A 72 2.39 -4.90 12.38
N ILE A 73 1.25 -5.42 11.94
CA ILE A 73 0.12 -5.72 12.83
C ILE A 73 0.45 -7.00 13.60
N LYS A 74 0.46 -6.91 14.94
CA LYS A 74 0.55 -8.11 15.79
C LYS A 74 -0.68 -8.98 15.53
N LYS A 75 -0.46 -10.25 15.18
CA LYS A 75 -1.56 -11.24 15.19
C LYS A 75 -2.15 -11.25 16.60
N LYS A 76 -3.44 -10.96 16.70
CA LYS A 76 -4.22 -11.22 17.91
C LYS A 76 -4.34 -12.71 18.13
#